data_AF-A0A2J6XLK6-F1
#
_entry.id   AF-A0A2J6XLK6-F1
#
_cell.length_a   1.000
_cell.length_b   1.000
_cell.length_c   1.000
_cell.angle_alpha   90.00
_cell.angle_beta   90.00
_cell.angle_gamma   90.00
#
_symmetry.space_group_name_H-M   'P 1'
#
loop_
_entity.id
_entity.type
_entity.pdbx_description
1 polymer ?
#
loop_
_entity_poly.entity_id
_entity_poly.type
_entity_poly.pdbx_seq_one_letter_code
_entity_poly.pdbx_strand_id
1 'polypeptide(L)'
;MSYIDNASMEISDEDKRWASSLIDQCIKNYGVNGNHNSLYYMPSCLNYIKDLVTKNINKENIIKFLVNTKKLSMQLFNELISKYNVELLLPTNVDPKKDIEIYVWPSLLSDNSKEFYSLTLYTWFSFSFKPGDGKSELEPITFLFYKEKNDFLLLTAYARVHYDLCEYDLIKRKDLKILFANFGHTPNITDINYVRVNCPKIKSNSKKTGRNYWDRIWLSAGNIFARIIGVNRIPLKTASKIIKISFLGCLPKTANNPFKSPIYPLQFF
;
A
#
# COMPACT_ATOMS: atom_id res chain seq x y z
N MET A 1 -21.06 -15.19 6.97
CA MET A 1 -19.84 -15.56 6.22
C MET A 1 -20.24 -16.45 5.06
N SER A 2 -20.75 -15.86 3.97
CA SER A 2 -20.92 -16.58 2.70
C SER A 2 -19.73 -16.23 1.82
N TYR A 3 -18.97 -17.26 1.49
CA TYR A 3 -17.75 -17.18 0.71
C TYR A 3 -18.03 -16.63 -0.69
N ILE A 4 -17.07 -15.83 -1.16
CA ILE A 4 -16.78 -15.50 -2.56
C ILE A 4 -17.42 -16.52 -3.51
N ASP A 5 -18.31 -16.04 -4.38
CA ASP A 5 -19.03 -16.85 -5.35
C ASP A 5 -18.11 -17.83 -6.07
N ASN A 6 -18.55 -19.10 -6.05
CA ASN A 6 -17.92 -20.26 -6.66
C ASN A 6 -17.95 -20.15 -8.19
N ALA A 7 -17.06 -19.35 -8.78
CA ALA A 7 -16.44 -19.78 -10.03
C ALA A 7 -15.26 -20.67 -9.62
N SER A 8 -15.42 -21.99 -9.75
CA SER A 8 -14.34 -22.97 -9.59
C SER A 8 -13.31 -22.77 -10.69
N MET A 9 -12.51 -21.70 -10.59
CA MET A 9 -11.35 -21.51 -11.43
C MET A 9 -10.27 -22.47 -10.95
N GLU A 10 -9.80 -23.31 -11.86
CA GLU A 10 -8.68 -24.21 -11.59
C GLU A 10 -7.47 -23.40 -11.13
N ILE A 11 -6.94 -23.75 -9.95
CA ILE A 11 -5.70 -23.19 -9.44
C ILE A 11 -4.57 -23.98 -10.07
N SER A 12 -3.76 -23.30 -10.89
CA SER A 12 -2.59 -23.90 -11.52
C SER A 12 -1.57 -24.35 -10.48
N ASP A 13 -0.73 -25.33 -10.84
CA ASP A 13 0.34 -25.76 -9.94
C ASP A 13 1.39 -24.66 -9.71
N GLU A 14 1.53 -23.73 -10.65
CA GLU A 14 2.37 -22.53 -10.49
C GLU A 14 1.81 -21.63 -9.37
N ASP A 15 0.50 -21.36 -9.39
CA ASP A 15 -0.16 -20.55 -8.36
C ASP A 15 -0.08 -21.21 -6.97
N LYS A 16 -0.18 -22.55 -6.89
CA LYS A 16 0.03 -23.28 -5.64
C LYS A 16 1.46 -23.16 -5.10
N ARG A 17 2.46 -23.28 -5.99
CA ARG A 17 3.89 -23.12 -5.63
C ARG A 17 4.19 -21.70 -5.17
N TRP A 18 3.67 -20.71 -5.89
CA TRP A 18 3.79 -19.30 -5.52
C TRP A 18 3.18 -19.04 -4.14
N ALA A 19 1.93 -19.44 -3.92
CA ALA A 19 1.23 -19.21 -2.65
C ALA A 19 1.93 -19.91 -1.47
N SER A 20 2.43 -21.14 -1.70
CA SER A 20 3.20 -21.87 -0.68
C SER A 20 4.51 -21.15 -0.35
N SER A 21 5.26 -20.69 -1.36
CA SER A 21 6.50 -19.94 -1.14
C SER A 21 6.25 -18.63 -0.38
N LEU A 22 5.15 -17.93 -0.67
CA LEU A 22 4.75 -16.73 0.04
C LEU A 22 4.49 -17.01 1.52
N ILE A 23 3.75 -18.09 1.84
CA ILE A 23 3.50 -18.52 3.22
C ILE A 23 4.83 -18.79 3.93
N ASP A 24 5.72 -19.55 3.32
CA ASP A 24 7.01 -19.91 3.91
C ASP A 24 7.90 -18.69 4.14
N GLN A 25 7.93 -17.74 3.19
CA GLN A 25 8.64 -16.46 3.34
C GLN A 25 8.07 -15.61 4.47
N CYS A 26 6.75 -15.53 4.59
CA CYS A 26 6.08 -14.84 5.69
C CYS A 26 6.40 -15.47 7.04
N ILE A 27 6.38 -16.80 7.15
CA ILE A 27 6.74 -17.52 8.37
C ILE A 27 8.23 -17.32 8.70
N LYS A 28 9.13 -17.42 7.73
CA LYS A 28 10.57 -17.18 7.96
C LYS A 28 10.84 -15.75 8.44
N ASN A 29 10.16 -14.78 7.85
CA ASN A 29 10.33 -13.38 8.23
C ASN A 29 9.68 -13.09 9.60
N TYR A 30 8.52 -13.65 9.93
CA TYR A 30 7.75 -13.22 11.11
C TYR A 30 7.44 -14.33 12.14
N GLY A 31 8.08 -15.50 12.03
CA GLY A 31 7.82 -16.72 12.80
C GLY A 31 8.33 -16.73 14.25
N VAL A 32 7.89 -17.77 14.98
CA VAL A 32 7.56 -17.80 16.43
C VAL A 32 8.75 -17.91 17.41
N ASN A 33 9.99 -18.08 16.96
CA ASN A 33 11.12 -18.42 17.87
C ASN A 33 12.06 -17.26 18.23
N GLY A 34 11.61 -16.01 18.16
CA GLY A 34 12.39 -14.86 18.61
C GLY A 34 11.73 -14.20 19.81
N ASN A 35 12.44 -14.12 20.93
CA ASN A 35 12.09 -13.33 22.12
C ASN A 35 11.24 -12.10 21.78
N HIS A 36 10.16 -11.90 22.52
CA HIS A 36 9.18 -10.81 22.44
C HIS A 36 9.77 -9.38 22.65
N ASN A 37 11.08 -9.19 22.52
CA ASN A 37 11.78 -7.92 22.74
C ASN A 37 12.20 -7.18 21.47
N SER A 38 11.77 -7.58 20.27
CA SER A 38 12.24 -6.93 19.04
C SER A 38 11.24 -5.92 18.46
N LEU A 39 11.75 -4.71 18.19
CA LEU A 39 11.08 -3.49 17.73
C LEU A 39 10.24 -3.57 16.43
N TYR A 40 10.06 -4.75 15.84
CA TYR A 40 9.54 -4.97 14.49
C TYR A 40 8.05 -5.38 14.49
N TYR A 41 7.30 -5.04 13.45
CA TYR A 41 5.86 -5.32 13.35
C TYR A 41 5.49 -6.15 12.11
N MET A 42 4.43 -6.95 12.25
CA MET A 42 3.81 -7.76 11.19
C MET A 42 2.49 -7.12 10.73
N PRO A 43 2.34 -6.72 9.45
CA PRO A 43 1.11 -6.18 8.85
C PRO A 43 -0.15 -6.96 9.26
N SER A 44 -1.29 -6.30 9.45
CA SER A 44 -2.57 -6.96 9.81
C SER A 44 -2.97 -8.04 8.81
N CYS A 45 -2.70 -7.82 7.53
CA CYS A 45 -2.95 -8.78 6.47
C CYS A 45 -2.00 -10.00 6.50
N LEU A 46 -0.80 -9.83 7.05
CA LEU A 46 0.12 -10.95 7.34
C LEU A 46 -0.26 -11.64 8.66
N ASN A 47 -0.73 -10.90 9.67
CA ASN A 47 -1.33 -11.47 10.87
C ASN A 47 -2.55 -12.32 10.53
N TYR A 48 -3.35 -11.93 9.54
CA TYR A 48 -4.45 -12.76 9.04
C TYR A 48 -3.92 -14.10 8.50
N ILE A 49 -2.91 -14.10 7.62
CA ILE A 49 -2.28 -15.35 7.14
C ILE A 49 -1.71 -16.16 8.30
N LYS A 50 -1.03 -15.51 9.26
CA LYS A 50 -0.52 -16.15 10.47
C LYS A 50 -1.63 -16.76 11.31
N ASP A 51 -2.73 -16.06 11.52
CA ASP A 51 -3.90 -16.51 12.28
C ASP A 51 -4.58 -17.67 11.57
N LEU A 52 -4.63 -17.67 10.24
CA LEU A 52 -5.14 -18.82 9.47
C LEU A 52 -4.23 -20.04 9.65
N VAL A 53 -2.90 -19.85 9.62
CA VAL A 53 -1.91 -20.92 9.83
C VAL A 53 -1.95 -21.45 11.27
N THR A 54 -2.05 -20.58 12.29
CA THR A 54 -2.07 -20.99 13.71
C THR A 54 -3.39 -21.62 14.13
N LYS A 55 -4.50 -21.30 13.46
CA LYS A 55 -5.83 -21.91 13.68
C LYS A 55 -6.01 -23.27 12.98
N ASN A 56 -4.95 -23.90 12.48
CA ASN A 56 -5.00 -25.18 11.75
C ASN A 56 -5.96 -25.17 10.55
N ILE A 57 -6.14 -24.02 9.88
CA ILE A 57 -6.91 -23.98 8.64
C ILE A 57 -6.13 -24.73 7.57
N ASN A 58 -6.80 -25.63 6.85
CA ASN A 58 -6.21 -26.43 5.78
C ASN A 58 -5.41 -25.51 4.82
N LYS A 59 -4.13 -25.86 4.60
CA LYS A 59 -3.19 -25.14 3.71
C LYS A 59 -3.80 -24.89 2.32
N GLU A 60 -4.62 -25.81 1.82
CA GLU A 60 -5.31 -25.65 0.54
C GLU A 60 -6.29 -24.46 0.53
N ASN A 61 -7.00 -24.22 1.63
CA ASN A 61 -7.91 -23.08 1.76
C ASN A 61 -7.14 -21.75 1.82
N ILE A 62 -5.98 -21.74 2.48
CA ILE A 62 -5.08 -20.58 2.50
C ILE A 62 -4.55 -20.29 1.10
N ILE A 63 -4.14 -21.32 0.36
CA ILE A 63 -3.69 -21.19 -1.04
C ILE A 63 -4.82 -20.63 -1.91
N LYS A 64 -6.04 -21.17 -1.81
CA LYS A 64 -7.22 -20.66 -2.54
C LYS A 64 -7.46 -19.18 -2.25
N PHE A 65 -7.43 -18.80 -0.97
CA PHE A 65 -7.57 -17.41 -0.54
C PHE A 65 -6.49 -16.50 -1.15
N LEU A 66 -5.21 -16.90 -1.08
CA LEU A 66 -4.10 -16.11 -1.61
C LEU A 66 -4.18 -15.92 -3.12
N VAL A 67 -4.55 -16.97 -3.85
CA VAL A 67 -4.68 -16.92 -5.32
C VAL A 67 -5.84 -16.02 -5.73
N ASN A 68 -7.00 -16.15 -5.08
CA ASN A 68 -8.15 -15.27 -5.35
C ASN A 68 -7.84 -13.81 -5.03
N THR A 69 -7.16 -13.58 -3.91
CA THR A 69 -6.72 -12.24 -3.52
C THR A 69 -5.73 -11.69 -4.54
N LYS A 70 -4.77 -12.48 -5.04
CA LYS A 70 -3.78 -12.05 -6.05
C LYS A 70 -4.47 -11.61 -7.33
N LYS A 71 -5.47 -12.38 -7.78
CA LYS A 71 -6.28 -12.06 -8.96
C LYS A 71 -7.03 -10.75 -8.78
N LEU A 72 -7.66 -10.55 -7.62
CA LEU A 72 -8.33 -9.29 -7.30
C LEU A 72 -7.34 -8.11 -7.31
N SER A 73 -6.14 -8.28 -6.72
CA SER A 73 -5.09 -7.25 -6.78
C SER A 73 -4.77 -6.86 -8.22
N MET A 74 -4.56 -7.87 -9.08
CA MET A 74 -4.22 -7.66 -10.48
C MET A 74 -5.35 -6.98 -11.24
N GLN A 75 -6.60 -7.36 -10.99
CA GLN A 75 -7.78 -6.73 -11.59
C GLN A 75 -7.85 -5.25 -11.22
N LEU A 76 -7.87 -4.92 -9.93
CA LEU A 76 -7.93 -3.52 -9.46
C LEU A 76 -6.72 -2.70 -9.91
N PHE A 77 -5.54 -3.31 -9.96
CA PHE A 77 -4.33 -2.63 -10.45
C PHE A 77 -4.39 -2.36 -11.95
N ASN A 78 -4.92 -3.30 -12.74
CA ASN A 78 -5.14 -3.09 -14.16
C ASN A 78 -6.21 -2.03 -14.43
N GLU A 79 -7.22 -1.89 -13.56
CA GLU A 79 -8.18 -0.79 -13.60
C GLU A 79 -7.48 0.56 -13.43
N LEU A 80 -6.59 0.71 -12.44
CA LEU A 80 -5.75 1.91 -12.27
C LEU A 80 -4.93 2.23 -13.53
N ILE A 81 -4.37 1.22 -14.18
CA ILE A 81 -3.58 1.39 -15.40
C ILE A 81 -4.44 1.81 -16.59
N SER A 82 -5.57 1.13 -16.80
CA SER A 82 -6.31 1.21 -18.07
C SER A 82 -7.36 2.31 -18.10
N LYS A 83 -8.05 2.57 -16.98
CA LYS A 83 -9.12 3.57 -16.89
C LYS A 83 -8.67 4.90 -16.30
N TYR A 84 -7.70 4.85 -15.38
CA TYR A 84 -7.26 6.01 -14.61
C TYR A 84 -5.89 6.54 -15.02
N ASN A 85 -5.20 5.88 -15.96
CA ASN A 85 -3.91 6.29 -16.53
C ASN A 85 -2.90 6.76 -15.46
N VAL A 86 -2.78 5.99 -14.37
CA VAL A 86 -1.93 6.39 -13.24
C VAL A 86 -0.48 6.59 -13.69
N GLU A 87 0.12 7.72 -13.31
CA GLU A 87 1.54 8.02 -13.45
C GLU A 87 2.20 8.17 -12.08
N LEU A 88 3.40 7.62 -11.93
CA LEU A 88 4.28 7.88 -10.80
C LEU A 88 5.21 9.04 -11.18
N LEU A 89 5.21 10.10 -10.38
CA LEU A 89 6.14 11.22 -10.51
C LEU A 89 7.24 11.04 -9.47
N LEU A 90 8.43 10.71 -9.95
CA LEU A 90 9.58 10.41 -9.11
C LEU A 90 10.65 11.48 -9.26
N PRO A 91 11.30 11.91 -8.17
CA PRO A 91 12.49 12.74 -8.23
C PRO A 91 13.54 12.18 -9.22
N THR A 92 14.18 13.04 -10.01
CA THR A 92 15.17 12.60 -11.03
C THR A 92 16.39 11.88 -10.47
N ASN A 93 16.66 12.06 -9.18
CA ASN A 93 17.75 11.42 -8.46
C ASN A 93 17.39 10.04 -7.86
N VAL A 94 16.20 9.53 -8.13
CA VAL A 94 15.78 8.17 -7.73
C VAL A 94 15.85 7.25 -8.95
N ASP A 95 16.60 6.15 -8.87
CA ASP A 95 16.64 5.13 -9.92
C ASP A 95 15.46 4.15 -9.73
N PRO A 96 14.44 4.17 -10.60
CA PRO A 96 13.26 3.32 -10.44
C PRO A 96 13.59 1.81 -10.42
N LYS A 97 14.71 1.40 -11.03
CA LYS A 97 15.10 -0.02 -11.12
C LYS A 97 15.75 -0.55 -9.85
N LYS A 98 16.44 0.32 -9.11
CA LYS A 98 17.23 -0.07 -7.94
C LYS A 98 16.61 0.38 -6.63
N ASP A 99 15.90 1.50 -6.68
CA ASP A 99 15.52 2.22 -5.48
C ASP A 99 14.06 2.07 -5.10
N ILE A 100 13.26 1.38 -5.93
CA ILE A 100 11.81 1.31 -5.74
C ILE A 100 11.30 -0.13 -5.88
N GLU A 101 10.49 -0.54 -4.91
CA GLU A 101 9.62 -1.71 -5.04
C GLU A 101 8.19 -1.32 -4.65
N ILE A 102 7.20 -1.86 -5.37
CA ILE A 102 5.78 -1.62 -5.07
C ILE A 102 5.13 -2.94 -4.70
N TYR A 103 4.48 -2.98 -3.54
CA TYR A 103 3.69 -4.12 -3.09
C TYR A 103 2.21 -3.79 -3.19
N VAL A 104 1.47 -4.61 -3.92
CA VAL A 104 0.06 -4.40 -4.22
C VAL A 104 -0.79 -5.32 -3.37
N TRP A 105 -1.71 -4.73 -2.59
CA TRP A 105 -2.56 -5.46 -1.66
C TRP A 105 -4.03 -5.04 -1.77
N PRO A 106 -4.99 -5.95 -1.98
CA PRO A 106 -6.39 -5.62 -2.04
C PRO A 106 -7.09 -5.96 -0.72
N SER A 107 -8.27 -5.38 -0.48
CA SER A 107 -9.15 -5.84 0.60
C SER A 107 -10.60 -5.67 0.18
N LEU A 108 -11.45 -6.60 0.61
CA LEU A 108 -12.90 -6.42 0.57
C LEU A 108 -13.31 -5.70 1.85
N LEU A 109 -14.13 -4.66 1.73
CA LEU A 109 -14.50 -3.77 2.82
C LEU A 109 -15.94 -3.91 3.29
N SER A 110 -16.75 -4.61 2.52
CA SER A 110 -18.15 -4.81 2.83
C SER A 110 -18.57 -6.20 2.41
N ASP A 111 -19.22 -6.90 3.34
CA ASP A 111 -19.85 -8.21 3.12
C ASP A 111 -21.35 -8.06 2.75
N ASN A 112 -21.81 -6.84 2.47
CA ASN A 112 -23.22 -6.48 2.23
C ASN A 112 -23.50 -6.19 0.74
N SER A 113 -24.74 -5.81 0.39
CA SER A 113 -25.26 -5.60 -0.98
C SER A 113 -24.49 -4.63 -1.89
N LYS A 114 -23.54 -3.86 -1.34
CA LYS A 114 -22.59 -3.05 -2.10
C LYS A 114 -21.20 -3.60 -1.86
N GLU A 115 -20.52 -4.02 -2.91
CA GLU A 115 -19.16 -4.56 -2.83
C GLU A 115 -18.15 -3.42 -2.97
N PHE A 116 -17.56 -2.99 -1.85
CA PHE A 116 -16.46 -2.03 -1.82
C PHE A 116 -15.14 -2.76 -1.69
N TYR A 117 -14.19 -2.36 -2.52
CA TYR A 117 -12.85 -2.93 -2.54
C TYR A 117 -11.84 -1.83 -2.34
N SER A 118 -10.73 -2.17 -1.71
CA SER A 118 -9.56 -1.32 -1.71
C SER A 118 -8.39 -1.95 -2.39
N LEU A 119 -7.53 -1.11 -2.96
CA LEU A 119 -6.20 -1.48 -3.42
C LEU A 119 -5.17 -0.57 -2.76
N THR A 120 -4.32 -1.12 -1.91
CA THR A 120 -3.20 -0.40 -1.32
C THR A 120 -1.92 -0.70 -2.10
N LEU A 121 -1.24 0.37 -2.51
CA LEU A 121 0.11 0.35 -3.05
C LEU A 121 1.07 0.73 -1.92
N TYR A 122 1.87 -0.21 -1.44
CA TYR A 122 2.97 0.07 -0.51
C TYR A 122 4.23 0.30 -1.33
N THR A 123 4.64 1.56 -1.43
CA THR A 123 5.87 1.90 -2.14
C THR A 123 7.03 1.88 -1.17
N TRP A 124 8.02 1.05 -1.45
CA TRP A 124 9.24 0.90 -0.68
C TRP A 124 10.39 1.60 -1.39
N PHE A 125 11.18 2.35 -0.64
CA PHE A 125 12.41 3.00 -1.12
C PHE A 125 13.66 2.44 -0.43
N SER A 126 14.72 2.21 -1.22
CA SER A 126 15.94 1.50 -0.79
C SER A 126 16.87 2.31 0.10
N PHE A 127 16.72 3.63 0.16
CA PHE A 127 17.63 4.52 0.85
C PHE A 127 17.03 5.13 2.12
N SER A 128 17.92 5.49 3.04
CA SER A 128 17.62 6.27 4.25
C SER A 128 18.24 7.65 4.07
N PHE A 129 17.48 8.71 4.36
CA PHE A 129 17.98 10.09 4.32
C PHE A 129 19.24 10.33 5.15
N LYS A 130 19.52 9.48 6.15
CA LYS A 130 20.80 9.44 6.88
C LYS A 130 21.22 8.00 7.21
N PRO A 131 22.52 7.68 7.18
CA PRO A 131 23.05 6.50 7.88
C PRO A 131 22.68 6.62 9.36
N GLY A 132 21.89 5.68 9.88
CA GLY A 132 21.41 5.69 11.26
C GLY A 132 19.96 6.12 11.49
N ASP A 133 19.25 6.67 10.50
CA ASP A 133 17.83 6.99 10.67
C ASP A 133 16.93 5.75 10.55
N GLY A 134 17.39 4.68 9.86
CA GLY A 134 16.69 3.38 9.79
C GLY A 134 15.24 3.45 9.25
N LYS A 135 14.84 4.60 8.72
CA LYS A 135 13.51 4.93 8.20
C LYS A 135 13.44 4.61 6.72
N SER A 136 13.61 3.35 6.38
CA SER A 136 12.93 2.86 5.19
C SER A 136 11.45 2.75 5.57
N GLU A 137 10.67 3.75 5.20
CA GLU A 137 9.22 3.81 5.43
C GLU A 137 8.53 3.24 4.19
N LEU A 138 7.57 2.33 4.38
CA LEU A 138 6.62 2.03 3.30
C LEU A 138 5.66 3.19 3.23
N GLU A 139 5.47 3.72 2.03
CA GLU A 139 4.57 4.82 1.78
C GLU A 139 3.28 4.28 1.16
N PRO A 140 2.21 4.06 1.96
CA PRO A 140 0.97 3.50 1.45
C PRO A 140 0.11 4.57 0.76
N ILE A 141 -0.45 4.18 -0.37
CA ILE A 141 -1.59 4.86 -0.99
C ILE A 141 -2.69 3.83 -1.19
N THR A 142 -3.88 4.09 -0.66
CA THR A 142 -5.02 3.18 -0.76
C THR A 142 -6.11 3.79 -1.62
N PHE A 143 -6.49 3.09 -2.67
CA PHE A 143 -7.56 3.45 -3.59
C PHE A 143 -8.83 2.70 -3.20
N LEU A 144 -9.96 3.41 -3.10
CA LEU A 144 -11.27 2.82 -2.82
C LEU A 144 -12.07 2.69 -4.11
N PHE A 145 -12.53 1.48 -4.39
CA PHE A 145 -13.37 1.12 -5.52
C PHE A 145 -14.74 0.68 -5.05
N TYR A 146 -15.75 1.03 -5.83
CA TYR A 146 -17.08 0.45 -5.77
C TYR A 146 -17.27 -0.45 -6.98
N LYS A 147 -17.67 -1.71 -6.75
CA LYS A 147 -17.99 -2.62 -7.86
C LYS A 147 -19.42 -2.41 -8.30
N GLU A 148 -19.59 -2.04 -9.56
CA GLU A 148 -20.87 -1.91 -10.23
C GLU A 148 -20.94 -2.93 -11.37
N LYS A 149 -21.70 -4.02 -11.15
CA LYS A 149 -21.80 -5.16 -12.07
C LYS A 149 -20.41 -5.76 -12.39
N ASN A 150 -19.88 -5.46 -13.57
CA ASN A 150 -18.61 -5.98 -14.09
C ASN A 150 -17.48 -4.92 -14.05
N ASP A 151 -17.72 -3.75 -13.46
CA ASP A 151 -16.79 -2.62 -13.43
C ASP A 151 -16.41 -2.24 -11.99
N PHE A 152 -15.21 -1.69 -11.81
CA PHE A 152 -14.71 -1.10 -10.58
C PHE A 152 -14.56 0.41 -10.73
N LEU A 153 -15.47 1.16 -10.08
CA LEU A 153 -15.46 2.61 -10.08
C LEU A 153 -14.60 3.13 -8.93
N LEU A 154 -13.53 3.87 -9.24
CA LEU A 154 -12.71 4.56 -8.28
C LEU A 154 -13.45 5.75 -7.66
N LEU A 155 -13.50 5.78 -6.33
CA LEU A 155 -14.20 6.79 -5.55
C LEU A 155 -13.24 7.78 -4.90
N THR A 156 -12.31 7.27 -4.11
CA THR A 156 -11.40 8.09 -3.31
C THR A 156 -10.04 7.41 -3.19
N ALA A 157 -9.03 8.17 -2.77
CA ALA A 157 -7.79 7.60 -2.31
C ALA A 157 -7.37 8.20 -0.96
N TYR A 158 -6.60 7.42 -0.22
CA TYR A 158 -6.00 7.78 1.04
C TYR A 158 -4.49 7.65 0.93
N ALA A 159 -3.76 8.74 1.16
CA ALA A 159 -2.29 8.72 1.18
C ALA A 159 -1.77 9.29 2.50
N ARG A 160 -0.60 8.81 2.93
CA ARG A 160 0.11 9.37 4.07
C ARG A 160 1.07 10.45 3.58
N VAL A 161 0.87 11.68 4.03
CA VAL A 161 1.72 12.82 3.69
C VAL A 161 2.42 13.27 4.97
N HIS A 162 3.68 12.86 5.17
CA HIS A 162 4.50 13.23 6.33
C HIS A 162 3.74 13.14 7.66
N TYR A 163 3.19 11.94 7.93
CA TYR A 163 2.38 11.58 9.11
C TYR A 163 0.89 11.99 9.11
N ASP A 164 0.46 12.89 8.23
CA ASP A 164 -0.96 13.23 8.06
C ASP A 164 -1.67 12.26 7.11
N LEU A 165 -2.90 11.88 7.43
CA LEU A 165 -3.77 11.14 6.51
C LEU A 165 -4.51 12.12 5.61
N CYS A 166 -4.33 11.97 4.31
CA CYS A 166 -4.97 12.81 3.29
C CYS A 166 -5.94 11.98 2.47
N GLU A 167 -7.18 12.46 2.35
CA GLU A 167 -8.24 11.89 1.51
C GLU A 167 -8.37 12.72 0.22
N TYR A 168 -8.43 12.04 -0.92
CA TYR A 168 -8.50 12.63 -2.25
C TYR A 168 -9.80 12.17 -2.92
N ASP A 169 -10.68 13.09 -3.29
CA ASP A 169 -11.86 12.77 -4.09
C ASP A 169 -11.43 12.49 -5.54
N LEU A 170 -11.65 11.23 -5.97
CA LEU A 170 -11.27 10.73 -7.28
C LEU A 170 -12.46 10.45 -8.19
N ILE A 171 -13.67 10.82 -7.78
CA ILE A 171 -14.89 10.60 -8.57
C ILE A 171 -14.73 11.27 -9.95
N LYS A 172 -14.96 10.49 -11.01
CA LYS A 172 -14.86 10.92 -12.43
C LYS A 172 -13.46 11.39 -12.86
N ARG A 173 -12.43 11.24 -12.04
CA ARG A 173 -11.06 11.61 -12.42
C ARG A 173 -10.50 10.58 -13.40
N LYS A 174 -9.76 11.09 -14.38
CA LYS A 174 -8.91 10.33 -15.31
C LYS A 174 -7.53 10.99 -15.27
N ASP A 175 -6.47 10.23 -15.55
CA ASP A 175 -5.08 10.71 -15.55
C ASP A 175 -4.55 11.11 -14.17
N LEU A 176 -4.50 10.13 -13.27
CA LEU A 176 -4.01 10.33 -11.90
C LEU A 176 -2.48 10.42 -11.86
N LYS A 177 -1.95 11.40 -11.12
CA LYS A 177 -0.51 11.58 -10.94
C LYS A 177 -0.13 11.48 -9.48
N ILE A 178 0.71 10.52 -9.16
CA ILE A 178 1.18 10.25 -7.80
C ILE A 178 2.62 10.76 -7.68
N LEU A 179 2.80 11.91 -7.03
CA LEU A 179 4.11 12.46 -6.71
C LEU A 179 4.64 11.85 -5.43
N PHE A 180 5.84 11.28 -5.49
CA PHE A 180 6.59 10.91 -4.29
C PHE A 180 7.63 12.00 -3.97
N ALA A 181 7.19 13.01 -3.23
CA ALA A 181 8.06 14.10 -2.78
C ALA A 181 9.06 13.61 -1.72
N ASN A 182 10.04 14.46 -1.38
CA ASN A 182 11.06 14.14 -0.35
C ASN A 182 11.77 12.81 -0.63
N PHE A 183 12.39 12.70 -1.80
CA PHE A 183 13.13 11.49 -2.17
C PHE A 183 12.27 10.23 -1.98
N GLY A 184 11.03 10.21 -2.46
CA GLY A 184 10.19 9.01 -2.35
C GLY A 184 9.27 8.92 -1.13
N HIS A 185 9.61 9.60 -0.01
CA HIS A 185 8.98 9.36 1.30
C HIS A 185 7.64 10.08 1.54
N THR A 186 7.04 10.69 0.53
CA THR A 186 5.78 11.43 0.72
C THR A 186 4.92 11.34 -0.53
N PRO A 187 4.01 10.35 -0.60
CA PRO A 187 3.08 10.21 -1.71
C PRO A 187 1.99 11.28 -1.65
N ASN A 188 1.74 11.93 -2.78
CA ASN A 188 0.69 12.93 -2.95
C ASN A 188 0.05 12.77 -4.34
N ILE A 189 -1.29 12.79 -4.43
CA ILE A 189 -1.96 12.83 -5.73
C ILE A 189 -2.04 14.28 -6.17
N THR A 190 -1.26 14.64 -7.19
CA THR A 190 -1.17 16.03 -7.66
C THR A 190 -2.40 16.43 -8.47
N ASP A 191 -2.61 17.74 -8.63
CA ASP A 191 -3.74 18.32 -9.37
C ASP A 191 -5.14 18.01 -8.77
N ILE A 192 -5.16 17.50 -7.53
CA ILE A 192 -6.37 17.20 -6.76
C ILE A 192 -6.23 17.82 -5.37
N ASN A 193 -7.24 18.57 -4.94
CA ASN A 193 -7.31 19.06 -3.57
C ASN A 193 -7.61 17.87 -2.65
N TYR A 194 -6.94 17.81 -1.51
CA TYR A 194 -7.17 16.78 -0.49
C TYR A 194 -7.73 17.39 0.78
N VAL A 195 -8.50 16.58 1.51
CA VAL A 195 -8.94 16.88 2.87
C VAL A 195 -8.04 16.13 3.85
N ARG A 196 -7.53 16.82 4.86
CA ARG A 196 -6.83 16.15 5.96
C ARG A 196 -7.85 15.46 6.85
N VAL A 197 -7.75 14.14 6.95
CA VAL A 197 -8.59 13.35 7.84
C VAL A 197 -7.90 13.31 9.19
N ASN A 198 -8.64 13.63 10.25
CA ASN A 198 -8.13 13.48 11.60
C ASN A 198 -7.87 11.98 11.86
N CYS A 199 -6.60 11.57 11.92
CA CYS A 199 -6.24 10.26 12.42
C CYS A 199 -6.86 10.11 13.83
N PRO A 200 -7.62 9.05 14.13
CA PRO A 200 -8.18 8.84 15.46
C PRO A 200 -7.01 8.88 16.45
N LYS A 201 -7.08 9.86 17.35
CA LYS A 201 -5.95 10.26 18.21
C LYS A 201 -5.45 9.05 18.99
N ILE A 202 -4.31 8.49 18.59
CA ILE A 202 -3.43 7.86 19.57
C ILE A 202 -3.01 9.02 20.48
N LYS A 203 -3.52 9.01 21.71
CA LYS A 203 -3.35 10.05 22.74
C LYS A 203 -1.98 10.71 22.61
N SER A 204 -1.94 11.99 22.23
CA SER A 204 -0.70 12.76 22.34
C SER A 204 -1.00 14.19 22.74
N ASN A 205 -0.31 14.60 23.81
CA ASN A 205 -0.38 15.85 24.54
C ASN A 205 -0.43 17.12 23.68
N SER A 206 -1.08 18.13 24.24
CA SER A 206 -1.33 19.49 23.75
C SER A 206 -0.09 20.36 23.44
N LYS A 207 1.12 19.80 23.36
CA LYS A 207 2.38 20.54 23.08
C LYS A 207 2.81 20.59 21.60
N LYS A 208 1.94 20.23 20.64
CA LYS A 208 2.32 19.94 19.24
C LYS A 208 2.13 21.07 18.20
N THR A 209 1.69 22.27 18.58
CA THR A 209 1.48 23.38 17.62
C THR A 209 2.73 23.75 16.81
N GLY A 210 3.93 23.69 17.42
CA GLY A 210 5.20 23.94 16.72
C GLY A 210 5.57 22.86 15.71
N ARG A 211 5.17 21.59 15.94
CA ARG A 211 5.49 20.47 15.03
C ARG A 211 4.72 20.60 13.71
N ASN A 212 3.45 20.99 13.78
CA ASN A 212 2.61 21.23 12.59
C ASN A 212 3.19 22.32 11.67
N TYR A 213 3.91 23.31 12.20
CA TYR A 213 4.57 24.34 11.40
C TYR A 213 5.80 23.80 10.67
N TRP A 214 6.66 23.06 11.37
CA TRP A 214 7.84 22.42 10.78
C TRP A 214 7.46 21.35 9.74
N ASP A 215 6.40 20.58 9.97
CA ASP A 215 5.89 19.60 9.01
C ASP A 215 5.44 20.29 7.70
N ARG A 216 4.82 21.48 7.79
CA ARG A 216 4.43 22.29 6.61
C ARG A 216 5.63 22.83 5.85
N ILE A 217 6.65 23.32 6.56
CA ILE A 217 7.90 23.75 5.93
C ILE A 217 8.58 22.56 5.26
N TRP A 218 8.61 21.40 5.90
CA TRP A 218 9.23 20.19 5.37
C TRP A 218 8.56 19.70 4.08
N LEU A 219 7.23 19.63 4.05
CA LEU A 219 6.47 19.28 2.85
C LEU A 219 6.68 20.31 1.73
N SER A 220 6.67 21.59 2.07
CA SER A 220 6.91 22.66 1.10
C SER A 220 8.33 22.60 0.54
N ALA A 221 9.33 22.37 1.39
CA ALA A 221 10.72 22.19 1.01
C ALA A 221 10.90 20.96 0.12
N GLY A 222 10.23 19.85 0.43
CA GLY A 222 10.22 18.64 -0.40
C GLY A 222 9.67 18.86 -1.80
N ASN A 223 8.55 19.57 -1.89
CA ASN A 223 7.95 19.93 -3.17
C ASN A 223 8.82 20.91 -3.97
N ILE A 224 9.43 21.89 -3.30
CA ILE A 224 10.36 22.84 -3.92
C ILE A 224 11.60 22.09 -4.42
N PHE A 225 12.17 21.20 -3.61
CA PHE A 225 13.31 20.39 -3.99
C PHE A 225 12.99 19.52 -5.20
N ALA A 226 11.86 18.80 -5.19
CA ALA A 226 11.38 18.02 -6.33
C ALA A 226 11.19 18.86 -7.60
N ARG A 227 10.76 20.12 -7.48
CA ARG A 227 10.69 21.05 -8.62
C ARG A 227 12.06 21.45 -9.16
N ILE A 228 13.05 21.67 -8.27
CA ILE A 228 14.41 22.08 -8.65
C ILE A 228 15.13 20.95 -9.36
N ILE A 229 15.12 19.75 -8.79
CA ILE A 229 15.81 18.58 -9.38
C ILE A 229 15.04 18.02 -10.59
N GLY A 230 13.75 18.32 -10.69
CA GLY A 230 12.85 17.78 -11.71
C GLY A 230 12.22 16.45 -11.33
N VAL A 231 11.22 16.04 -12.11
CA VAL A 231 10.48 14.79 -11.90
C VAL A 231 10.48 13.95 -13.17
N ASN A 232 10.81 12.67 -13.02
CA ASN A 232 10.58 11.65 -14.02
C ASN A 232 9.12 11.20 -13.95
N ARG A 233 8.45 11.16 -15.10
CA ARG A 233 7.09 10.64 -15.21
C ARG A 233 7.14 9.20 -15.68
N ILE A 234 6.57 8.31 -14.90
CA ILE A 234 6.55 6.88 -15.18
C ILE A 234 5.09 6.42 -15.16
N PRO A 235 4.47 6.22 -16.34
CA PRO A 235 3.17 5.58 -16.41
C PRO A 235 3.20 4.23 -15.72
N LEU A 236 2.21 3.93 -14.88
CA LEU A 236 2.12 2.68 -14.13
C LEU A 236 2.09 1.46 -15.08
N LYS A 237 1.53 1.66 -16.28
CA LYS A 237 1.59 0.70 -17.41
C LYS A 237 3.02 0.27 -17.76
N THR A 238 3.96 1.20 -17.69
CA THR A 238 5.39 0.97 -17.97
C THR A 238 6.19 0.66 -16.71
N ALA A 239 5.70 1.05 -15.54
CA ALA A 239 6.35 0.80 -14.25
C ALA A 239 6.63 -0.68 -14.04
N SER A 240 5.73 -1.60 -14.43
CA SER A 240 5.94 -3.05 -14.28
C SER A 240 7.16 -3.60 -15.04
N LYS A 241 7.70 -2.86 -16.00
CA LYS A 241 8.91 -3.24 -16.76
C LYS A 241 10.21 -2.75 -16.13
N ILE A 242 10.14 -1.78 -15.22
CA ILE A 242 11.33 -1.10 -14.67
C ILE A 242 11.35 -1.07 -13.15
N ILE A 243 10.20 -1.06 -12.48
CA ILE A 243 10.03 -1.13 -11.04
C ILE A 243 9.58 -2.56 -10.71
N LYS A 244 10.12 -3.13 -9.63
CA LYS A 244 9.66 -4.43 -9.14
C LYS A 244 8.28 -4.27 -8.49
N ILE A 245 7.26 -4.90 -9.09
CA ILE A 245 5.88 -4.88 -8.59
C ILE A 245 5.51 -6.27 -8.10
N SER A 246 5.20 -6.39 -6.81
CA SER A 246 4.82 -7.66 -6.17
C SER A 246 3.33 -7.64 -5.80
N PHE A 247 2.53 -8.47 -6.45
CA PHE A 247 1.14 -8.70 -6.06
C PHE A 247 1.10 -9.68 -4.89
N LEU A 248 0.62 -9.23 -3.73
CA LEU A 248 0.65 -10.00 -2.49
C LEU A 248 2.06 -10.55 -2.18
N GLY A 249 2.92 -9.69 -1.65
CA GLY A 249 4.26 -10.05 -1.20
C GLY A 249 4.37 -10.05 0.33
N CYS A 250 5.35 -10.78 0.85
CA CYS A 250 5.84 -10.58 2.19
C CYS A 250 6.60 -9.25 2.21
N LEU A 251 6.06 -8.25 2.91
CA LEU A 251 6.72 -6.95 3.01
C LEU A 251 8.09 -7.08 3.69
N PRO A 252 9.09 -6.26 3.31
CA PRO A 252 10.38 -6.28 3.96
C PRO A 252 10.23 -5.93 5.46
N LYS A 253 11.10 -6.48 6.30
CA LYS A 253 11.17 -6.09 7.71
C LYS A 253 11.60 -4.62 7.81
N THR A 254 10.74 -3.76 8.33
CA THR A 254 11.07 -2.37 8.63
C THR A 254 11.08 -2.14 10.15
N ALA A 255 12.07 -1.39 10.66
CA ALA A 255 12.13 -0.98 12.06
C ALA A 255 11.01 0.01 12.41
N ASN A 256 10.59 0.81 11.43
CA ASN A 256 9.46 1.71 11.52
C ASN A 256 8.25 1.07 10.87
N ASN A 257 7.20 0.90 11.66
CA ASN A 257 6.01 0.24 11.21
C ASN A 257 5.03 1.22 10.55
N PRO A 258 4.76 1.12 9.24
CA PRO A 258 3.76 1.95 8.57
C PRO A 258 2.32 1.61 9.06
N PHE A 259 2.14 0.43 9.68
CA PHE A 259 0.87 -0.10 10.19
C PHE A 259 0.63 0.11 11.71
N LYS A 260 1.56 0.73 12.48
CA LYS A 260 1.40 0.99 13.94
C LYS A 260 0.67 2.31 14.16
N SER A 261 0.65 3.14 13.11
CA SER A 261 -0.26 4.26 13.00
C SER A 261 -1.65 3.71 12.63
N PRO A 262 -2.77 4.35 13.03
CA PRO A 262 -4.14 4.01 12.63
C PRO A 262 -4.37 4.23 11.11
N ILE A 263 -3.50 3.69 10.27
CA ILE A 263 -3.37 3.96 8.84
C ILE A 263 -3.19 2.61 8.12
N TYR A 264 -3.92 1.60 8.57
CA TYR A 264 -4.66 0.82 7.60
C TYR A 264 -5.91 1.67 7.37
N PRO A 265 -6.01 2.46 6.27
CA PRO A 265 -7.11 3.41 6.10
C PRO A 265 -8.51 2.77 6.12
N LEU A 266 -8.58 1.45 6.23
CA LEU A 266 -9.77 0.64 6.16
C LEU A 266 -9.94 -0.36 7.31
N GLN A 267 -9.08 -0.32 8.34
CA GLN A 267 -9.40 -0.97 9.63
C GLN A 267 -10.50 -0.22 10.42
N PHE A 268 -11.05 0.86 9.86
CA PHE A 268 -12.11 1.68 10.45
C PHE A 268 -13.50 1.40 9.88
N PHE A 269 -13.62 0.42 8.97
CA PHE A 269 -14.89 -0.05 8.43
C PHE A 269 -15.08 -1.53 8.74
#